data_AF-A0A4Z2FJF2-F1
#
_entry.id   AF-A0A4Z2FJF2-F1
#
_cell.length_a   1.000
_cell.length_b   1.000
_cell.length_c   1.000
_cell.angle_alpha   90.00
_cell.angle_beta   90.00
_cell.angle_gamma   90.00
#
_symmetry.space_group_name_H-M   'P 1'
#
loop_
_entity.id
_entity.type
_entity.pdbx_description
1 polymer ?
#
loop_
_entity_poly.entity_id
_entity_poly.type
_entity_poly.pdbx_seq_one_letter_code
_entity_poly.pdbx_strand_id
1 'polypeptide(L)'
;MLGDTLSTTTKLNSDDSEYEDEPELYFTDPQQILDLMTDLTDKSLFLIQNTATVEETAKDLRRSLETTKKKIKKETEQQTLQINEMSQKIAAEKARSDKLKQMVLVHVSLNTEDQDVMWDALGQKVGDVYRHCVDGQITNLNILEKLAHIENRMTLLLQGLDNLPEEKLMMMKKIKDSERRSRQRDEQLREQMEKQKERVGKKLMPRSKTVTQTARVRNVEKSPTEDEKYSYLFSPEDEE
;
A
#
# COMPACT_ATOMS: atom_id res chain seq x y z
N MET A 1 15.44 130.37 -3.82
CA MET A 1 13.97 130.36 -3.70
C MET A 1 13.67 129.92 -2.27
N LEU A 2 13.77 130.79 -1.26
CA LEU A 2 12.69 131.68 -0.77
C LEU A 2 11.36 130.94 -0.58
N GLY A 3 10.90 130.89 0.66
CA GLY A 3 9.58 130.39 1.02
C GLY A 3 9.41 130.20 2.52
N ASP A 4 9.41 131.29 3.29
CA ASP A 4 8.80 131.35 4.62
C ASP A 4 7.33 130.91 4.55
N THR A 5 6.77 130.36 5.64
CA THR A 5 5.49 130.84 6.18
C THR A 5 5.14 130.24 7.55
N LEU A 6 4.83 131.18 8.45
CA LEU A 6 3.84 131.17 9.53
C LEU A 6 4.06 130.36 10.82
N SER A 7 4.27 131.14 11.87
CA SER A 7 4.01 130.83 13.28
C SER A 7 2.54 130.46 13.53
N THR A 8 2.33 129.45 14.37
CA THR A 8 1.10 129.31 15.18
C THR A 8 1.51 129.04 16.63
N THR A 9 1.03 129.89 17.51
CA THR A 9 1.20 129.81 18.96
C THR A 9 0.29 128.74 19.54
N THR A 10 0.82 127.82 20.33
CA THR A 10 0.04 126.99 21.25
C THR A 10 0.80 126.88 22.56
N LYS A 11 0.21 127.47 23.61
CA LYS A 11 0.66 127.41 24.99
C LYS A 11 0.20 126.05 25.54
N LEU A 12 1.14 125.15 25.83
CA LEU A 12 0.89 123.91 26.55
C LEU A 12 1.90 123.87 27.71
N ASN A 13 1.39 124.07 28.92
CA ASN A 13 2.06 123.59 30.12
C ASN A 13 2.06 122.07 30.02
N SER A 14 3.23 121.44 29.97
CA SER A 14 3.37 120.01 30.19
C SER A 14 4.59 119.79 31.06
N ASP A 15 4.30 119.62 32.33
CA ASP A 15 5.11 118.93 33.32
C ASP A 15 5.51 117.57 32.73
N ASP A 16 6.76 117.43 32.30
CA ASP A 16 7.31 116.21 31.72
C ASP A 16 8.12 115.50 32.81
N SER A 17 7.41 114.96 33.79
CA SER A 17 7.96 114.11 34.85
C SER A 17 7.34 112.71 34.76
N GLU A 18 7.51 111.98 33.65
CA GLU A 18 7.03 110.60 33.64
C GLU A 18 7.68 109.68 32.61
N TYR A 19 9.02 109.64 32.51
CA TYR A 19 9.74 108.50 31.92
C TYR A 19 11.13 108.32 32.56
N GLU A 20 11.19 108.15 33.87
CA GLU A 20 12.29 107.44 34.54
C GLU A 20 11.76 106.10 35.06
N ASP A 21 11.44 105.20 34.14
CA ASP A 21 11.39 103.78 34.48
C ASP A 21 12.73 103.19 34.02
N GLU A 22 13.73 103.31 34.90
CA GLU A 22 15.05 102.75 34.69
C GLU A 22 14.89 101.22 34.53
N PRO A 23 15.37 100.62 33.42
CA PRO A 23 15.11 99.20 33.18
C PRO A 23 15.72 98.36 34.31
N GLU A 24 14.87 97.62 35.02
CA GLU A 24 15.32 96.70 36.07
C GLU A 24 16.33 95.71 35.48
N LEU A 25 17.53 95.70 36.05
CA LEU A 25 18.57 94.75 35.67
C LEU A 25 18.10 93.35 36.06
N TYR A 26 17.99 92.47 35.06
CA TYR A 26 17.59 91.06 35.25
C TYR A 26 18.51 90.32 36.25
N PHE A 27 19.75 90.78 36.41
CA PHE A 27 20.70 90.27 37.40
C PHE A 27 21.15 91.41 38.32
N THR A 28 21.09 91.18 39.63
CA THR A 28 21.48 92.17 40.66
C THR A 28 22.91 92.00 41.14
N ASP A 29 23.47 90.80 40.94
CA ASP A 29 24.85 90.43 41.28
C ASP A 29 25.48 89.71 40.07
N PRO A 30 26.65 90.15 39.57
CA PRO A 30 27.39 89.46 38.50
C PRO A 30 27.55 87.94 38.70
N GLN A 31 27.57 87.46 39.96
CA GLN A 31 27.69 86.05 40.28
C GLN A 31 26.48 85.21 39.80
N GLN A 32 25.27 85.79 39.75
CA GLN A 32 24.06 85.09 39.32
C GLN A 32 24.16 84.55 37.89
N ILE A 33 24.88 85.26 37.01
CA ILE A 33 25.11 84.85 35.61
C ILE A 33 26.09 83.67 35.56
N LEU A 34 27.16 83.74 36.36
CA LEU A 34 28.18 82.69 36.42
C LEU A 34 27.62 81.39 37.00
N ASP A 35 26.80 81.49 38.05
CA ASP A 35 26.11 80.34 38.63
C ASP A 35 25.12 79.74 37.63
N LEU A 36 24.31 80.57 36.95
CA LEU A 36 23.39 80.11 35.90
C LEU A 36 24.14 79.42 34.73
N MET A 37 25.27 79.97 34.31
CA MET A 37 26.11 79.36 33.27
C MET A 37 26.72 78.03 33.72
N THR A 38 27.14 77.94 34.98
CA THR A 38 27.68 76.70 35.55
C THR A 38 26.60 75.63 35.60
N ASP A 39 25.41 75.96 36.12
CA ASP A 39 24.23 75.10 36.13
C ASP A 39 23.83 74.61 34.73
N LEU A 40 23.84 75.50 33.73
CA LEU A 40 23.54 75.16 32.34
C LEU A 40 24.61 74.24 31.75
N THR A 41 25.89 74.48 32.09
CA THR A 41 27.01 73.66 31.63
C THR A 41 26.91 72.25 32.24
N ASP A 42 26.62 72.14 33.53
CA ASP A 42 26.45 70.87 34.23
C ASP A 42 25.27 70.08 33.66
N LYS A 43 24.12 70.74 33.43
CA LYS A 43 22.94 70.12 32.79
C LYS A 43 23.26 69.67 31.37
N SER A 44 23.97 70.47 30.59
CA SER A 44 24.36 70.13 29.22
C SER A 44 25.29 68.91 29.21
N LEU A 45 26.30 68.88 30.09
CA LEU A 45 27.24 67.77 30.21
C LEU A 45 26.52 66.47 30.64
N PHE A 46 25.59 66.59 31.60
CA PHE A 46 24.75 65.46 32.03
C PHE A 46 23.91 64.91 30.87
N LEU A 47 23.30 65.78 30.06
CA LEU A 47 22.53 65.36 28.88
C LEU A 47 23.40 64.68 27.83
N ILE A 48 24.61 65.18 27.58
CA ILE A 48 25.58 64.56 26.66
C ILE A 48 25.92 63.15 27.14
N GLN A 49 26.27 62.99 28.42
CA GLN A 49 26.64 61.70 28.98
C GLN A 49 25.47 60.70 28.97
N ASN A 50 24.27 61.17 29.34
CA ASN A 50 23.06 60.35 29.31
C ASN A 50 22.74 59.90 27.88
N THR A 51 22.79 60.82 26.90
CA THR A 51 22.57 60.52 25.48
C THR A 51 23.57 59.49 24.97
N ALA A 52 24.86 59.62 25.31
CA ALA A 52 25.89 58.66 24.93
C ALA A 52 25.64 57.27 25.53
N THR A 53 25.26 57.21 26.80
CA THR A 53 24.91 55.96 27.50
C THR A 53 23.70 55.29 26.86
N VAL A 54 22.64 56.05 26.59
CA VAL A 54 21.44 55.56 25.92
C VAL A 54 21.76 55.08 24.50
N GLU A 55 22.60 55.80 23.76
CA GLU A 55 23.02 55.40 22.41
C GLU A 55 23.79 54.07 22.43
N GLU A 56 24.68 53.87 23.40
CA GLU A 56 25.41 52.60 23.57
C GLU A 56 24.46 51.44 23.88
N THR A 57 23.54 51.61 24.83
CA THR A 57 22.53 50.58 25.13
C THR A 57 21.64 50.26 23.92
N ALA A 58 21.27 51.27 23.13
CA ALA A 58 20.51 51.08 21.91
C ALA A 58 21.31 50.30 20.84
N LYS A 59 22.61 50.56 20.71
CA LYS A 59 23.51 49.79 19.83
C LYS A 59 23.60 48.33 20.26
N ASP A 60 23.72 48.06 21.56
CA ASP A 60 23.76 46.69 22.08
C ASP A 60 22.45 45.93 21.87
N LEU A 61 21.31 46.57 22.15
CA LEU A 61 19.99 46.00 21.87
C LEU A 61 19.84 45.69 20.38
N ARG A 62 20.30 46.56 19.49
CA ARG A 62 20.24 46.33 18.04
C ARG A 62 21.08 45.14 17.60
N ARG A 63 22.29 44.98 18.16
CA ARG A 63 23.14 43.80 17.91
C ARG A 63 22.46 42.52 18.40
N SER A 64 21.91 42.54 19.62
CA SER A 64 21.19 41.40 20.21
C SER A 64 19.94 41.00 19.41
N LEU A 65 19.18 41.98 18.91
CA LEU A 65 18.03 41.72 18.05
C LEU A 65 18.47 41.04 16.75
N GLU A 66 19.52 41.55 16.10
CA GLU A 66 20.01 40.98 14.83
C GLU A 66 20.52 39.54 15.01
N THR A 67 21.23 39.23 16.10
CA THR A 67 21.68 37.87 16.40
C THR A 67 20.49 36.94 16.69
N THR A 68 19.51 37.40 17.47
CA THR A 68 18.29 36.64 17.79
C THR A 68 17.48 36.37 16.53
N LYS A 69 17.31 37.36 15.65
CA LYS A 69 16.62 37.22 14.37
C LYS A 69 17.29 36.19 13.47
N LYS A 70 18.63 36.20 13.38
CA LYS A 70 19.40 35.20 12.62
C LYS A 70 19.21 33.79 13.20
N LYS A 71 19.22 33.65 14.53
CA LYS A 71 18.98 32.38 15.22
C LYS A 71 17.58 31.84 14.91
N ILE A 72 16.54 32.67 15.07
CA ILE A 72 15.15 32.30 14.76
C ILE A 72 15.01 31.87 13.30
N LYS A 73 15.62 32.61 12.37
CA LYS A 73 15.57 32.26 10.94
C LYS A 73 16.17 30.87 10.68
N LYS A 74 17.36 30.60 11.23
CA LYS A 74 18.03 29.30 11.11
C LYS A 74 17.19 28.16 11.71
N GLU A 75 16.63 28.37 12.89
CA GLU A 75 15.76 27.37 13.56
C GLU A 75 14.49 27.11 12.74
N THR A 76 13.89 28.15 12.17
CA THR A 76 12.69 28.04 11.31
C THR A 76 12.99 27.25 10.03
N GLU A 77 14.13 27.52 9.38
CA GLU A 77 14.59 26.77 8.20
C GLU A 77 14.82 25.29 8.55
N GLN A 78 15.47 25.02 9.68
CA GLN A 78 15.69 23.65 10.17
C GLN A 78 14.37 22.92 10.45
N GLN A 79 13.43 23.57 11.12
CA GLN A 79 12.11 22.98 11.41
C GLN A 79 11.35 22.67 10.11
N THR A 80 11.41 23.57 9.13
CA THR A 80 10.78 23.37 7.81
C THR A 80 11.36 22.14 7.10
N LEU A 81 12.68 21.95 7.15
CA LEU A 81 13.34 20.75 6.60
C LEU A 81 12.87 19.47 7.32
N GLN A 82 12.79 19.49 8.65
CA GLN A 82 12.31 18.33 9.42
C GLN A 82 10.85 17.98 9.11
N ILE A 83 9.98 18.98 8.96
CA ILE A 83 8.58 18.78 8.58
C ILE A 83 8.49 18.12 7.20
N ASN A 84 9.27 18.58 6.23
CA ASN A 84 9.31 17.98 4.90
C ASN A 84 9.80 16.53 4.93
N GLU A 85 10.87 16.26 5.68
CA GLU A 85 11.41 14.90 5.84
C GLU A 85 10.39 13.95 6.48
N MET A 86 9.75 14.37 7.58
CA MET A 86 8.70 13.58 8.22
C MET A 86 7.50 13.36 7.29
N SER A 87 7.11 14.37 6.52
CA SER A 87 6.00 14.27 5.57
C SER A 87 6.29 13.26 4.47
N GLN A 88 7.53 13.23 3.97
CA GLN A 88 7.98 12.22 3.00
C GLN A 88 7.96 10.80 3.61
N LYS A 89 8.44 10.64 4.84
CA LYS A 89 8.39 9.35 5.56
C LYS A 89 6.94 8.88 5.75
N ILE A 90 6.03 9.77 6.15
CA ILE A 90 4.60 9.46 6.28
C ILE A 90 4.00 9.03 4.94
N ALA A 91 4.31 9.73 3.85
CA ALA A 91 3.82 9.38 2.51
C ALA A 91 4.31 7.99 2.07
N ALA A 92 5.60 7.70 2.27
CA ALA A 92 6.18 6.40 1.97
C ALA A 92 5.56 5.26 2.79
N GLU A 93 5.33 5.48 4.08
CA GLU A 93 4.72 4.49 4.96
C GLU A 93 3.23 4.27 4.65
N LYS A 94 2.49 5.33 4.29
CA LYS A 94 1.11 5.19 3.77
C LYS A 94 1.07 4.35 2.50
N ALA A 95 1.96 4.60 1.54
CA ALA A 95 2.03 3.81 0.32
C ALA A 95 2.33 2.32 0.59
N ARG A 96 3.21 2.03 1.56
CA ARG A 96 3.47 0.66 2.03
C ARG A 96 2.23 0.04 2.69
N SER A 97 1.55 0.78 3.55
CA SER A 97 0.32 0.34 4.20
C SER A 97 -0.75 -0.01 3.17
N ASP A 98 -0.94 0.81 2.15
CA ASP A 98 -1.94 0.56 1.11
C ASP A 98 -1.59 -0.66 0.25
N LYS A 99 -0.31 -0.84 -0.10
CA LYS A 99 0.16 -2.07 -0.76
C LYS A 99 -0.10 -3.31 0.10
N LEU A 100 0.18 -3.23 1.40
CA LEU A 100 -0.06 -4.34 2.32
C LEU A 100 -1.56 -4.67 2.42
N LYS A 101 -2.43 -3.66 2.53
CA LYS A 101 -3.89 -3.86 2.53
C LYS A 101 -4.36 -4.56 1.26
N GLN A 102 -3.85 -4.15 0.09
CA GLN A 102 -4.18 -4.80 -1.17
C GLN A 102 -3.75 -6.28 -1.18
N MET A 103 -2.54 -6.58 -0.70
CA MET A 103 -2.03 -7.94 -0.63
C MET A 103 -2.87 -8.82 0.33
N VAL A 104 -3.26 -8.26 1.48
CA VAL A 104 -4.14 -8.95 2.44
C VAL A 104 -5.52 -9.20 1.82
N LEU A 105 -6.10 -8.22 1.12
CA LEU A 105 -7.39 -8.38 0.45
C LEU A 105 -7.35 -9.52 -0.58
N VAL A 106 -6.33 -9.53 -1.44
CA VAL A 106 -6.15 -10.59 -2.44
C VAL A 106 -5.96 -11.95 -1.77
N HIS A 107 -5.14 -12.04 -0.72
CA HIS A 107 -4.92 -13.29 0.00
C HIS A 107 -6.20 -13.82 0.66
N VAL A 108 -7.00 -12.95 1.28
CA VAL A 108 -8.28 -13.33 1.88
C VAL A 108 -9.22 -13.85 0.80
N SER A 109 -9.40 -13.12 -0.31
CA SER A 109 -10.30 -13.52 -1.39
C SER A 109 -9.90 -14.85 -2.04
N LEU A 110 -8.62 -15.04 -2.37
CA LEU A 110 -8.13 -16.28 -2.98
C LEU A 110 -8.30 -17.47 -2.03
N ASN A 111 -7.96 -17.30 -0.75
CA ASN A 111 -8.08 -18.39 0.22
C ASN A 111 -9.55 -18.76 0.50
N THR A 112 -10.47 -17.78 0.54
CA THR A 112 -11.89 -18.08 0.73
C THR A 112 -12.49 -18.81 -0.46
N GLU A 113 -12.17 -18.38 -1.69
CA GLU A 113 -12.73 -18.97 -2.90
C GLU A 113 -12.23 -20.42 -3.10
N ASP A 114 -10.93 -20.67 -2.91
CA ASP A 114 -10.37 -22.02 -2.98
C ASP A 114 -10.91 -22.95 -1.87
N GLN A 115 -11.10 -22.42 -0.65
CA GLN A 115 -11.70 -23.18 0.45
C GLN A 115 -13.16 -23.52 0.18
N ASP A 116 -13.97 -22.57 -0.30
CA ASP A 116 -15.39 -22.79 -0.58
C ASP A 116 -15.57 -23.86 -1.69
N VAL A 117 -14.77 -23.80 -2.76
CA VAL A 117 -14.77 -24.83 -3.82
C VAL A 117 -14.41 -26.21 -3.26
N MET A 118 -13.40 -26.28 -2.38
CA MET A 118 -13.00 -27.53 -1.73
C MET A 118 -14.12 -28.07 -0.82
N TRP A 119 -14.78 -27.20 -0.05
CA TRP A 119 -15.90 -27.57 0.82
C TRP A 119 -17.10 -28.09 0.04
N ASP A 120 -17.43 -27.46 -1.09
CA ASP A 120 -18.50 -27.92 -1.98
C ASP A 120 -18.18 -29.29 -2.59
N ALA A 121 -16.96 -29.50 -3.08
CA ALA A 121 -16.52 -30.79 -3.62
C ALA A 121 -16.58 -31.90 -2.56
N LEU A 122 -16.16 -31.61 -1.33
CA LEU A 122 -16.27 -32.53 -0.20
C LEU A 122 -17.74 -32.82 0.13
N GLY A 123 -18.59 -31.79 0.15
CA GLY A 123 -20.03 -31.92 0.39
C GLY A 123 -20.71 -32.81 -0.64
N GLN A 124 -20.36 -32.66 -1.93
CA GLN A 124 -20.83 -33.53 -3.01
C GLN A 124 -20.39 -34.97 -2.80
N LYS A 125 -19.10 -35.19 -2.49
CA LYS A 125 -18.57 -36.55 -2.31
C LYS A 125 -19.20 -37.27 -1.11
N VAL A 126 -19.37 -36.55 0.00
CA VAL A 126 -20.06 -37.06 1.20
C VAL A 126 -21.52 -37.37 0.88
N GLY A 127 -22.20 -36.50 0.13
CA GLY A 127 -23.57 -36.71 -0.34
C GLY A 127 -23.71 -37.95 -1.23
N ASP A 128 -22.75 -38.18 -2.12
CA ASP A 128 -22.69 -39.38 -2.96
C ASP A 128 -22.53 -40.63 -2.12
N VAL A 129 -21.58 -40.67 -1.20
CA VAL A 129 -21.37 -41.84 -0.33
C VAL A 129 -22.61 -42.10 0.54
N TYR A 130 -23.20 -41.05 1.12
CA TYR A 130 -24.42 -41.17 1.92
C TYR A 130 -25.56 -41.83 1.14
N ARG A 131 -25.79 -41.38 -0.10
CA ARG A 131 -26.84 -41.90 -0.99
C ARG A 131 -26.64 -43.38 -1.33
N HIS A 132 -25.40 -43.82 -1.48
CA HIS A 132 -25.09 -45.22 -1.81
C HIS A 132 -25.07 -46.14 -0.59
N CYS A 133 -24.67 -45.64 0.58
CA CYS A 133 -24.41 -46.48 1.76
C CYS A 133 -25.57 -46.51 2.77
N VAL A 134 -26.25 -45.38 2.97
CA VAL A 134 -27.26 -45.21 4.04
C VAL A 134 -28.67 -45.26 3.47
N ASP A 135 -29.06 -44.27 2.65
CA ASP A 135 -30.41 -44.20 2.10
C ASP A 135 -30.45 -43.47 0.75
N GLY A 136 -31.30 -43.92 -0.17
CA GLY A 136 -31.45 -43.33 -1.51
C GLY A 136 -32.31 -42.06 -1.53
N GLN A 137 -32.90 -41.69 -0.39
CA GLN A 137 -33.76 -40.52 -0.27
C GLN A 137 -32.95 -39.23 -0.10
N ILE A 138 -33.36 -38.19 -0.82
CA ILE A 138 -32.74 -36.87 -0.75
C ILE A 138 -33.24 -36.18 0.52
N THR A 139 -32.52 -36.36 1.61
CA THR A 139 -32.74 -35.63 2.87
C THR A 139 -31.82 -34.41 2.93
N ASN A 140 -32.37 -33.26 3.35
CA ASN A 140 -31.62 -32.01 3.53
C ASN A 140 -30.81 -32.05 4.83
N LEU A 141 -29.87 -33.00 4.91
CA LEU A 141 -28.95 -33.15 6.04
C LEU A 141 -27.66 -32.39 5.77
N ASN A 142 -27.11 -31.82 6.83
CA ASN A 142 -25.77 -31.22 6.82
C ASN A 142 -24.70 -32.31 6.59
N ILE A 143 -23.53 -31.91 6.09
CA ILE A 143 -22.38 -32.79 5.81
C ILE A 143 -22.01 -33.64 7.04
N LEU A 144 -21.97 -33.02 8.23
CA LEU A 144 -21.62 -33.73 9.46
C LEU A 144 -22.65 -34.79 9.84
N GLU A 145 -23.93 -34.49 9.67
CA GLU A 145 -25.03 -35.43 9.93
C GLU A 145 -24.96 -36.61 8.95
N LYS A 146 -24.73 -36.33 7.66
CA LYS A 146 -24.50 -37.37 6.63
C LYS A 146 -23.33 -38.28 7.01
N LEU A 147 -22.21 -37.72 7.47
CA LEU A 147 -21.06 -38.49 7.94
C LEU A 147 -21.40 -39.38 9.14
N ALA A 148 -22.09 -38.84 10.14
CA ALA A 148 -22.50 -39.61 11.32
C ALA A 148 -23.40 -40.81 10.95
N HIS A 149 -24.29 -40.62 9.98
CA HIS A 149 -25.11 -41.72 9.46
C HIS A 149 -24.30 -42.77 8.69
N ILE A 150 -23.33 -42.34 7.87
CA ILE A 150 -22.42 -43.27 7.17
C ILE A 150 -21.63 -44.09 8.20
N GLU A 151 -21.09 -43.44 9.22
CA GLU A 151 -20.34 -44.08 10.30
C GLU A 151 -21.19 -45.11 11.06
N ASN A 152 -22.41 -44.74 11.43
CA ASN A 152 -23.34 -45.66 12.10
C ASN A 152 -23.66 -46.87 11.20
N ARG A 153 -23.95 -46.63 9.92
CA ARG A 153 -24.21 -47.71 8.95
C ARG A 153 -23.01 -48.65 8.80
N MET A 154 -21.80 -48.11 8.71
CA MET A 154 -20.58 -48.90 8.65
C MET A 154 -20.41 -49.75 9.91
N THR A 155 -20.64 -49.15 11.08
CA THR A 155 -20.57 -49.84 12.38
C THR A 155 -21.55 -51.01 12.46
N LEU A 156 -22.81 -50.81 12.06
CA LEU A 156 -23.83 -51.87 12.04
C LEU A 156 -23.46 -53.01 11.08
N LEU A 157 -22.90 -52.71 9.91
CA LEU A 157 -22.46 -53.72 8.95
C LEU A 157 -21.29 -54.56 9.50
N LEU A 158 -20.32 -53.91 10.15
CA LEU A 158 -19.20 -54.59 10.78
C LEU A 158 -19.66 -55.50 11.93
N GLN A 159 -20.53 -55.01 12.81
CA GLN A 159 -21.14 -55.83 13.85
C GLN A 159 -21.92 -57.03 13.27
N GLY A 160 -22.63 -56.84 12.16
CA GLY A 160 -23.31 -57.94 11.47
C GLY A 160 -22.36 -59.00 10.91
N LEU A 161 -21.17 -58.58 10.46
CA LEU A 161 -20.13 -59.47 9.95
C LEU A 161 -19.49 -60.31 11.08
N ASP A 162 -19.23 -59.69 12.23
CA ASP A 162 -18.65 -60.38 13.40
C ASP A 162 -19.60 -61.43 14.00
N ASN A 163 -20.91 -61.20 13.88
CA ASN A 163 -21.93 -62.12 14.38
C ASN A 163 -22.34 -63.20 13.37
N LEU A 164 -21.72 -63.27 12.19
CA LEU A 164 -22.11 -64.21 11.14
C LEU A 164 -21.69 -65.65 11.49
N PRO A 165 -22.59 -66.65 11.40
CA PRO A 165 -22.24 -68.04 11.66
C PRO A 165 -21.14 -68.55 10.71
N GLU A 166 -20.14 -69.22 11.26
CA GLU A 166 -18.94 -69.71 10.53
C GLU A 166 -19.29 -70.58 9.31
N GLU A 167 -20.35 -71.39 9.41
CA GLU A 167 -20.80 -72.24 8.31
C GLU A 167 -21.29 -71.44 7.10
N LYS A 168 -22.07 -70.36 7.32
CA LYS A 168 -22.52 -69.46 6.26
C LYS A 168 -21.35 -68.69 5.65
N LEU A 169 -20.39 -68.29 6.49
CA LEU A 169 -19.17 -67.61 6.06
C LEU A 169 -18.33 -68.50 5.14
N MET A 170 -18.12 -69.77 5.51
CA MET A 170 -17.43 -70.76 4.67
C MET A 170 -18.12 -70.95 3.31
N MET A 171 -19.45 -71.08 3.29
CA MET A 171 -20.20 -71.20 2.02
C MET A 171 -20.06 -69.96 1.15
N MET A 172 -20.20 -68.75 1.72
CA MET A 172 -20.05 -67.49 0.99
C MET A 172 -18.62 -67.33 0.43
N LYS A 173 -17.60 -67.70 1.20
CA LYS A 173 -16.20 -67.71 0.74
C LYS A 173 -15.99 -68.64 -0.45
N LYS A 174 -16.55 -69.86 -0.38
CA LYS A 174 -16.48 -70.84 -1.48
C LYS A 174 -17.15 -70.33 -2.76
N ILE A 175 -18.29 -69.64 -2.65
CA ILE A 175 -18.99 -69.01 -3.78
C ILE A 175 -18.15 -67.86 -4.35
N LYS A 176 -17.63 -66.96 -3.52
CA LYS A 176 -16.77 -65.85 -3.98
C LYS A 176 -15.53 -66.37 -4.70
N ASP A 177 -14.89 -67.41 -4.14
CA ASP A 177 -13.68 -68.01 -4.72
C ASP A 177 -13.98 -68.80 -6.00
N SER A 178 -15.17 -69.40 -6.15
CA SER A 178 -15.58 -70.04 -7.41
C SER A 178 -15.91 -69.01 -8.49
N GLU A 179 -16.60 -67.92 -8.15
CA GLU A 179 -16.91 -66.82 -9.05
C GLU A 179 -15.63 -66.12 -9.54
N ARG A 180 -14.70 -65.80 -8.63
CA ARG A 180 -13.40 -65.20 -8.99
C ARG A 180 -12.66 -66.06 -10.02
N ARG A 181 -12.63 -67.37 -9.80
CA ARG A 181 -12.03 -68.32 -10.74
C ARG A 181 -12.79 -68.38 -12.06
N SER A 182 -14.12 -68.24 -12.06
CA SER A 182 -14.92 -68.19 -13.29
C SER A 182 -14.58 -66.95 -14.11
N ARG A 183 -14.60 -65.76 -13.51
CA ARG A 183 -14.25 -64.51 -14.19
C ARG A 183 -12.86 -64.56 -14.82
N GLN A 184 -11.88 -65.15 -14.11
CA GLN A 184 -10.53 -65.37 -14.64
C GLN A 184 -10.54 -66.27 -15.89
N ARG A 185 -11.32 -67.36 -15.89
CA ARG A 185 -11.44 -68.24 -17.07
C ARG A 185 -12.13 -67.53 -18.23
N ASP A 186 -13.18 -66.77 -17.97
CA ASP A 186 -13.94 -66.05 -19.00
C ASP A 186 -13.11 -64.93 -19.64
N GLU A 187 -12.27 -64.24 -18.85
CA GLU A 187 -11.30 -63.26 -19.38
C GLU A 187 -10.24 -63.96 -20.25
N GLN A 188 -9.65 -65.07 -19.77
CA GLN A 188 -8.68 -65.84 -20.56
C GLN A 188 -9.27 -66.36 -21.87
N LEU A 189 -10.53 -66.80 -21.87
CA LEU A 189 -11.21 -67.26 -23.09
C LEU A 189 -11.47 -66.09 -24.05
N ARG A 190 -11.89 -64.93 -23.54
CA ARG A 190 -12.07 -63.71 -24.35
C ARG A 190 -10.76 -63.30 -25.02
N GLU A 191 -9.66 -63.26 -24.28
CA GLU A 191 -8.35 -62.98 -24.85
C GLU A 191 -7.93 -63.99 -25.94
N GLN A 192 -8.22 -65.29 -25.74
CA GLN A 192 -7.92 -66.32 -26.75
C GLN A 192 -8.75 -66.14 -28.01
N MET A 193 -10.05 -65.83 -27.87
CA MET A 193 -10.95 -65.57 -28.99
C MET A 193 -10.54 -64.32 -29.77
N GLU A 194 -10.10 -63.26 -29.08
CA GLU A 194 -9.58 -62.05 -29.71
C GLU A 194 -8.27 -62.32 -30.47
N LYS A 195 -7.31 -63.01 -29.86
CA LYS A 195 -6.07 -63.44 -30.52
C LYS A 195 -6.34 -64.34 -31.72
N GLN A 196 -7.34 -65.22 -31.65
CA GLN A 196 -7.75 -66.06 -32.77
C GLN A 196 -8.36 -65.20 -33.88
N LYS A 197 -9.31 -64.30 -33.55
CA LYS A 197 -9.95 -63.36 -34.49
C LYS A 197 -8.92 -62.48 -35.21
N GLU A 198 -7.91 -61.99 -34.50
CA GLU A 198 -6.80 -61.21 -35.06
C GLU A 198 -5.97 -62.05 -36.06
N ARG A 199 -5.67 -63.31 -35.73
CA ARG A 199 -4.95 -64.23 -36.64
C ARG A 199 -5.72 -64.53 -37.92
N VAL A 200 -7.03 -64.77 -37.84
CA VAL A 200 -7.87 -64.97 -39.05
C VAL A 200 -8.04 -63.67 -39.81
N GLY A 201 -8.22 -62.53 -39.13
CA GLY A 201 -8.31 -61.20 -39.74
C GLY A 201 -7.04 -60.84 -40.54
N LYS A 202 -5.85 -61.14 -40.00
CA LYS A 202 -4.58 -60.98 -40.73
C LYS A 202 -4.45 -61.90 -41.94
N LYS A 203 -5.03 -63.11 -41.91
CA LYS A 203 -5.04 -64.05 -43.06
C LYS A 203 -6.08 -63.71 -44.14
N LEU A 204 -7.18 -63.05 -43.77
CA LEU A 204 -8.28 -62.73 -44.69
C LEU A 204 -8.13 -61.34 -45.37
N MET A 205 -7.11 -60.56 -45.00
CA MET A 205 -6.72 -59.34 -45.72
C MET A 205 -6.32 -59.71 -47.16
N PRO A 206 -7.06 -59.25 -48.20
CA PRO A 206 -6.68 -59.54 -49.58
C PRO A 206 -5.35 -58.86 -49.88
N ARG A 207 -4.36 -59.66 -50.26
CA ARG A 207 -3.11 -59.18 -50.85
C ARG A 207 -3.45 -58.60 -52.23
N SER A 208 -3.86 -57.33 -52.29
CA SER A 208 -3.89 -56.57 -53.52
C SER A 208 -2.47 -56.56 -54.09
N LYS A 209 -2.27 -57.32 -55.17
CA LYS A 209 -1.02 -57.32 -55.93
C LYS A 209 -0.97 -56.01 -56.70
N THR A 210 -0.06 -55.11 -56.35
CA THR A 210 0.38 -54.07 -57.28
C THR A 210 1.29 -54.72 -58.31
N VAL A 211 0.79 -54.84 -59.54
CA VAL A 211 1.57 -55.18 -60.73
C VAL A 211 2.46 -53.98 -61.03
N THR A 212 3.77 -54.18 -60.96
CA THR A 212 4.78 -53.26 -61.48
C THR A 212 4.70 -53.23 -63.00
N GLN A 213 4.34 -52.08 -63.58
CA GLN A 213 4.77 -51.71 -64.93
C GLN A 213 5.29 -50.27 -64.92
N THR A 214 6.51 -50.15 -65.42
CA THR A 214 7.34 -48.96 -65.52
C THR A 214 6.96 -48.11 -66.73
N ALA A 215 6.71 -46.80 -66.57
CA ALA A 215 6.84 -45.82 -67.66
C ALA A 215 6.94 -44.35 -67.17
N ARG A 216 8.19 -43.85 -67.18
CA ARG A 216 8.71 -42.53 -67.63
C ARG A 216 7.87 -41.22 -67.47
N VAL A 217 8.27 -40.44 -66.47
CA VAL A 217 8.57 -38.96 -66.39
C VAL A 217 7.66 -37.92 -67.07
N ARG A 218 7.13 -36.97 -66.25
CA ARG A 218 7.31 -35.50 -66.47
C ARG A 218 7.09 -34.69 -65.17
N ASN A 219 7.99 -33.74 -64.92
CA ASN A 219 7.99 -32.78 -63.81
C ASN A 219 6.89 -31.70 -63.94
N VAL A 220 6.39 -31.17 -62.81
CA VAL A 220 6.51 -29.76 -62.35
C VAL A 220 5.59 -29.47 -61.14
N GLU A 221 6.23 -28.98 -60.06
CA GLU A 221 5.84 -28.06 -58.95
C GLU A 221 4.47 -28.09 -58.23
N LYS A 222 4.48 -28.31 -56.90
CA LYS A 222 4.38 -27.26 -55.84
C LYS A 222 4.32 -27.83 -54.39
N SER A 223 5.27 -27.37 -53.57
CA SER A 223 5.36 -27.05 -52.11
C SER A 223 4.45 -27.69 -51.01
N PRO A 224 4.90 -27.69 -49.72
CA PRO A 224 4.61 -28.69 -48.69
C PRO A 224 3.58 -28.26 -47.63
N THR A 225 3.05 -29.23 -46.88
CA THR A 225 2.33 -29.06 -45.60
C THR A 225 2.74 -30.21 -44.69
N GLU A 226 3.64 -29.96 -43.75
CA GLU A 226 3.35 -29.71 -42.32
C GLU A 226 2.64 -30.90 -41.65
N ASP A 227 3.43 -31.80 -41.07
CA ASP A 227 3.10 -32.55 -39.85
C ASP A 227 4.35 -33.29 -39.34
N GLU A 228 5.41 -32.52 -39.09
CA GLU A 228 6.45 -32.85 -38.10
C GLU A 228 6.44 -31.75 -37.04
N LYS A 229 5.36 -31.70 -36.26
CA LYS A 229 5.28 -30.90 -35.06
C LYS A 229 4.84 -31.83 -33.95
N TYR A 230 5.61 -31.85 -32.86
CA TYR A 230 5.45 -32.65 -31.64
C TYR A 230 6.12 -34.03 -31.64
N SER A 231 7.45 -34.07 -31.81
CA SER A 231 8.25 -35.18 -31.28
C SER A 231 9.54 -34.74 -30.56
N TYR A 232 9.59 -33.53 -30.01
CA TYR A 232 10.71 -33.13 -29.16
C TYR A 232 10.26 -32.16 -28.07
N LEU A 233 9.74 -32.71 -26.98
CA LEU A 233 9.67 -32.00 -25.71
C LEU A 233 9.54 -33.05 -24.60
N PHE A 234 10.63 -33.75 -24.29
CA PHE A 234 10.96 -34.34 -22.98
C PHE A 234 12.28 -35.11 -23.12
N SER A 235 13.40 -34.37 -23.08
CA SER A 235 14.69 -34.91 -22.63
C SER A 235 14.80 -34.61 -21.14
N PRO A 236 15.05 -35.61 -20.28
CA PRO A 236 15.52 -35.37 -18.92
C PRO A 236 17.05 -35.44 -18.93
N GLU A 237 17.70 -34.29 -18.97
CA GLU A 237 19.09 -34.14 -18.53
C GLU A 237 19.12 -32.95 -17.58
N ASP A 238 19.49 -33.22 -16.33
CA ASP A 238 20.44 -32.43 -15.53
C ASP A 238 20.64 -33.20 -14.21
N GLU A 239 21.56 -34.17 -14.24
CA GLU A 239 22.41 -34.55 -13.11
C GLU A 239 23.78 -33.89 -13.34
N GLU A 240 24.05 -32.78 -12.64
CA GLU A 240 25.31 -32.46 -11.94
C GLU A 240 25.21 -31.12 -11.18
#